data_AF-A0A7X9L0A1-F1
#
_entry.id   AF-A0A7X9L0A1-F1
#
_cell.length_a   1.000
_cell.length_b   1.000
_cell.length_c   1.000
_cell.angle_alpha   90.00
_cell.angle_beta   90.00
_cell.angle_gamma   90.00
#
_symmetry.space_group_name_H-M   'P 1'
#
loop_
_entity.id
_entity.type
_entity.pdbx_description
1 polymer ?
#
loop_
_entity_poly.entity_id
_entity_poly.type
_entity_poly.pdbx_seq_one_letter_code
_entity_poly.pdbx_strand_id
1 'polypeptide(L)'
;EKALNIAKKNSITNKTKVIFILSDLFQNLGNYKFDLIISNPPYIANDVCKKLQEEVMYEPLLALDGGCNGLEIIYRIVDDAPKYINNKGHLLMEIGDDQGSALNNILSKNFSDIKIIKDLQNRNRYVYSKLKEQI
;
A
#
# COMPACT_ATOMS: atom_id res chain seq x y z
N GLU A 1 8.51 12.09 -9.82
CA GLU A 1 8.70 13.53 -9.50
C GLU A 1 7.41 14.35 -9.46
N LYS A 2 6.52 14.31 -10.47
CA LYS A 2 5.27 15.09 -10.48
C LYS A 2 4.39 14.89 -9.23
N ALA A 3 4.14 13.65 -8.82
CA ALA A 3 3.35 13.33 -7.63
C ALA A 3 3.93 13.94 -6.34
N LEU A 4 5.26 13.87 -6.16
CA LEU A 4 5.93 14.41 -4.99
C LEU A 4 5.76 15.94 -4.87
N ASN A 5 5.80 16.63 -6.01
CA ASN A 5 5.60 18.09 -6.05
C ASN A 5 4.17 18.48 -5.67
N ILE A 6 3.17 17.72 -6.13
CA ILE A 6 1.76 17.93 -5.74
C ILE A 6 1.59 17.65 -4.23
N ALA A 7 2.16 16.57 -3.72
CA ALA A 7 2.07 16.23 -2.30
C ALA A 7 2.69 17.31 -1.41
N LYS A 8 3.86 17.87 -1.79
CA LYS A 8 4.49 19.01 -1.11
C LYS A 8 3.59 20.24 -1.10
N LYS A 9 2.97 20.58 -2.23
CA LYS A 9 2.00 21.69 -2.32
C LYS A 9 0.81 21.46 -1.39
N ASN A 10 0.23 20.26 -1.39
CA ASN A 10 -0.89 19.90 -0.53
C ASN A 10 -0.52 20.04 0.96
N SER A 11 0.69 19.65 1.35
CA SER A 11 1.16 19.79 2.74
C SER A 11 1.28 21.26 3.17
N ILE A 12 1.78 22.13 2.29
CA ILE A 12 1.84 23.58 2.55
C ILE A 12 0.42 24.14 2.73
N THR A 13 -0.50 23.84 1.80
CA THR A 13 -1.89 24.32 1.84
C THR A 13 -2.60 23.87 3.12
N ASN A 14 -2.39 22.63 3.54
CA ASN A 14 -3.02 22.05 4.72
C ASN A 14 -2.22 22.26 6.02
N LYS A 15 -1.10 22.99 5.97
CA LYS A 15 -0.23 23.28 7.13
C LYS A 15 0.20 22.03 7.91
N THR A 16 0.49 20.95 7.19
CA THR A 16 0.93 19.69 7.80
C THR A 16 2.45 19.62 7.90
N LYS A 17 2.95 18.81 8.85
CA LYS A 17 4.39 18.54 9.01
C LYS A 17 4.69 17.17 8.43
N VAL A 18 5.13 17.13 7.18
CA VAL A 18 5.41 15.88 6.44
C VAL A 18 6.82 15.91 5.88
N ILE A 19 7.56 14.81 6.05
CA ILE A 19 8.86 14.59 5.40
C ILE A 19 8.60 13.83 4.09
N PHE A 20 9.11 14.39 3.00
CA PHE A 20 8.90 13.86 1.65
C PHE A 20 10.18 13.20 1.13
N ILE A 21 10.10 11.90 0.84
CA ILE A 21 11.22 11.10 0.30
C ILE A 21 10.78 10.52 -1.05
N LEU A 22 11.60 10.71 -2.08
CA LEU A 22 11.44 10.01 -3.36
C LEU A 22 12.10 8.63 -3.24
N SER A 23 11.31 7.56 -3.35
CA SER A 23 11.77 6.18 -3.18
C SER A 23 10.98 5.25 -4.09
N ASP A 24 11.61 4.15 -4.51
CA ASP A 24 10.89 2.95 -4.95
C ASP A 24 10.60 2.10 -3.72
N LEU A 25 9.35 2.15 -3.25
CA LEU A 25 8.91 1.59 -1.97
C LEU A 25 9.90 1.98 -0.85
N PHE A 26 10.64 1.00 -0.32
CA PHE A 26 11.50 1.16 0.83
C PHE A 26 12.98 1.49 0.51
N GLN A 27 13.40 1.48 -0.76
CA GLN A 27 14.82 1.52 -1.15
C GLN A 27 15.58 2.73 -0.60
N ASN A 28 14.96 3.92 -0.53
CA ASN A 28 15.61 5.15 -0.07
C ASN A 28 15.27 5.54 1.38
N LEU A 29 14.78 4.60 2.19
CA LEU A 29 14.37 4.87 3.58
C LEU A 29 15.47 4.57 4.62
N GLY A 30 16.59 3.96 4.23
CA GLY A 30 17.69 3.67 5.16
C GLY A 30 17.23 2.90 6.40
N ASN A 31 17.47 3.45 7.59
CA ASN A 31 17.11 2.84 8.87
C ASN A 31 15.84 3.41 9.51
N TYR A 32 15.02 4.17 8.75
CA TYR A 32 13.75 4.66 9.29
C TYR A 32 12.86 3.50 9.72
N LYS A 33 12.21 3.66 10.88
CA LYS A 33 11.22 2.74 11.40
C LYS A 33 9.91 3.48 11.67
N PHE A 34 8.81 2.79 11.46
CA PHE A 34 7.47 3.35 11.57
C PHE A 34 6.62 2.53 12.52
N ASP A 35 5.80 3.19 13.33
CA ASP A 35 4.79 2.53 14.15
C ASP A 35 3.60 2.06 13.30
N LEU A 36 3.38 2.72 12.16
CA LEU A 36 2.30 2.43 11.23
C LEU A 36 2.77 2.73 9.81
N ILE A 37 2.65 1.73 8.93
CA ILE A 37 2.78 1.90 7.48
C ILE A 37 1.39 1.86 6.86
N ILE A 38 1.03 2.91 6.12
CA ILE A 38 -0.20 2.99 5.33
C ILE A 38 0.18 3.06 3.85
N SER A 39 -0.49 2.29 3.01
CA SER A 39 -0.32 2.37 1.56
C SER A 39 -1.64 2.22 0.83
N ASN A 40 -1.84 3.02 -0.21
CA ASN A 40 -2.80 2.73 -1.27
C ASN A 40 -1.98 2.39 -2.53
N PRO A 41 -1.49 1.14 -2.66
CA PRO A 41 -0.64 0.75 -3.77
C PRO A 41 -1.46 0.55 -5.05
N PRO A 42 -0.82 0.56 -6.24
CA PRO A 42 -1.45 0.08 -7.46
C PRO A 42 -1.83 -1.39 -7.29
N TYR A 43 -3.09 -1.73 -7.56
CA TYR A 43 -3.61 -3.08 -7.35
C TYR A 43 -4.41 -3.63 -8.55
N ILE A 44 -4.46 -2.91 -9.68
CA ILE A 44 -5.23 -3.33 -10.84
C ILE A 44 -4.36 -4.21 -11.75
N ALA A 45 -4.90 -5.36 -12.18
CA ALA A 45 -4.20 -6.25 -13.10
C ALA A 45 -4.03 -5.63 -14.50
N ASN A 46 -2.91 -5.93 -15.16
CA ASN A 46 -2.53 -5.34 -16.45
C ASN A 46 -3.57 -5.49 -17.55
N ASP A 47 -4.26 -6.62 -17.59
CA ASP A 47 -5.30 -6.93 -18.57
C ASP A 47 -6.62 -6.20 -18.29
N VAL A 48 -6.87 -5.86 -17.03
CA VAL A 48 -8.01 -5.04 -16.59
C VAL A 48 -7.74 -3.56 -16.85
N CYS A 49 -6.50 -3.09 -16.66
CA CYS A 49 -6.10 -1.70 -16.95
C CYS A 49 -6.51 -1.23 -18.36
N LYS A 50 -6.49 -2.14 -19.34
CA LYS A 50 -6.86 -1.87 -20.75
C LYS A 50 -8.37 -1.76 -20.98
N LYS A 51 -9.19 -2.13 -20.01
CA LYS A 51 -10.66 -2.16 -20.07
C LYS A 51 -11.31 -1.16 -19.11
N LEU A 52 -10.50 -0.32 -18.46
CA LEU A 52 -10.99 0.68 -17.53
C LEU A 52 -11.81 1.75 -18.26
N GLN A 53 -12.78 2.32 -17.56
CA GLN A 53 -13.59 3.44 -18.05
C GLN A 53 -12.67 4.62 -18.42
N GLU A 54 -13.06 5.42 -19.42
CA GLU A 54 -12.23 6.53 -19.95
C GLU A 54 -11.72 7.46 -18.86
N GLU A 55 -12.52 7.69 -17.82
CA GLU A 55 -12.20 8.53 -16.66
C GLU A 55 -10.98 8.03 -15.87
N VAL A 56 -10.84 6.71 -15.72
CA VAL A 56 -9.71 6.10 -15.00
C VAL A 56 -8.46 6.03 -15.89
N MET A 57 -8.63 6.05 -17.21
CA MET A 57 -7.49 6.11 -18.15
C MET A 57 -6.74 7.45 -18.11
N TYR A 58 -7.32 8.50 -17.50
CA TYR A 58 -6.60 9.77 -17.27
C TYR A 58 -5.61 9.70 -16.10
N GLU A 59 -5.70 8.67 -15.25
CA GLU A 59 -4.69 8.46 -14.20
C GLU A 59 -3.39 7.87 -14.79
N PRO A 60 -2.21 8.23 -14.25
CA PRO A 60 -0.95 7.65 -14.70
C PRO A 60 -0.96 6.13 -14.54
N LEU A 61 -0.57 5.37 -15.58
CA LEU A 61 -0.56 3.90 -15.53
C LEU A 61 0.19 3.33 -14.31
N LEU A 62 1.29 3.98 -13.90
CA LEU A 62 2.06 3.60 -12.71
C LEU A 62 1.24 3.65 -11.40
N ALA A 63 0.17 4.43 -11.34
CA ALA A 63 -0.72 4.52 -10.19
C ALA A 63 -1.78 3.41 -10.18
N LEU A 64 -2.00 2.73 -11.31
CA LEU A 64 -3.05 1.72 -11.50
C LEU A 64 -2.47 0.30 -11.57
N ASP A 65 -1.37 0.14 -12.30
CA ASP A 65 -0.73 -1.13 -12.64
C ASP A 65 -0.10 -1.81 -11.41
N GLY A 66 -0.79 -2.84 -10.92
CA GLY A 66 -0.31 -3.74 -9.88
C GLY A 66 0.33 -5.02 -10.42
N GLY A 67 0.65 -5.08 -11.72
CA GLY A 67 1.25 -6.22 -12.39
C GLY A 67 0.24 -7.22 -12.97
N CYS A 68 0.73 -8.42 -13.33
CA CYS A 68 -0.06 -9.44 -14.03
C CYS A 68 -1.35 -9.85 -13.31
N ASN A 69 -1.35 -9.81 -11.97
CA ASN A 69 -2.50 -10.16 -11.14
C ASN A 69 -2.89 -9.05 -10.15
N GLY A 70 -2.33 -7.85 -10.28
CA GLY A 70 -2.60 -6.74 -9.37
C GLY A 70 -1.97 -6.86 -7.97
N LEU A 71 -1.17 -7.89 -7.71
CA LEU A 71 -0.60 -8.17 -6.38
C LEU A 71 0.90 -7.95 -6.28
N GLU A 72 1.60 -7.63 -7.38
CA GLU A 72 3.06 -7.59 -7.40
C GLU A 72 3.62 -6.53 -6.45
N ILE A 73 3.06 -5.32 -6.47
CA ILE A 73 3.46 -4.23 -5.57
C ILE A 73 3.05 -4.52 -4.14
N ILE A 74 1.87 -5.10 -3.93
CA ILE A 74 1.38 -5.49 -2.61
C ILE A 74 2.34 -6.52 -1.97
N TYR A 75 2.77 -7.54 -2.72
CA TYR A 75 3.71 -8.54 -2.21
C TYR A 75 5.06 -7.95 -1.84
N ARG A 76 5.61 -7.06 -2.68
CA ARG A 76 6.84 -6.33 -2.35
C ARG A 76 6.69 -5.54 -1.05
N ILE A 77 5.55 -4.89 -0.83
CA ILE A 77 5.28 -4.17 0.42
C ILE A 77 5.23 -5.13 1.62
N VAL A 78 4.47 -6.22 1.52
CA VAL A 78 4.31 -7.18 2.63
C VAL A 78 5.64 -7.84 3.01
N ASP A 79 6.49 -8.16 2.03
CA ASP A 79 7.78 -8.82 2.28
C ASP A 79 8.81 -7.87 2.91
N ASP A 80 8.83 -6.59 2.50
CA ASP A 80 9.81 -5.62 3.01
C ASP A 80 9.35 -4.86 4.26
N ALA A 81 8.04 -4.65 4.46
CA ALA A 81 7.50 -3.88 5.58
C ALA A 81 8.01 -4.31 6.97
N PRO A 82 8.19 -5.60 7.31
CA PRO A 82 8.77 -6.01 8.59
C PRO A 82 10.14 -5.37 8.90
N LYS A 83 10.94 -5.06 7.87
CA LYS A 83 12.24 -4.40 8.03
C LYS A 83 12.12 -2.93 8.37
N TYR A 84 10.95 -2.32 8.23
CA TYR A 84 10.71 -0.88 8.44
C TYR A 84 9.65 -0.59 9.51
N ILE A 85 9.08 -1.61 10.14
CA ILE A 85 8.09 -1.44 11.22
C ILE A 85 8.78 -1.59 12.59
N ASN A 86 8.39 -0.75 13.55
CA ASN A 86 8.79 -0.88 14.96
C ASN A 86 8.14 -2.10 15.62
N ASN A 87 8.69 -2.58 16.74
CA ASN A 87 8.02 -3.62 17.52
C ASN A 87 6.58 -3.19 17.86
N LYS A 88 5.63 -4.13 17.69
CA LYS A 88 4.18 -3.91 17.84
C LYS A 88 3.54 -2.96 16.82
N GLY A 89 4.27 -2.52 15.80
CA GLY A 89 3.73 -1.65 14.76
C GLY A 89 2.82 -2.38 13.77
N HIS A 90 2.24 -1.60 12.85
CA HIS A 90 1.09 -2.00 12.05
C HIS A 90 1.29 -1.76 10.56
N LEU A 91 0.62 -2.57 9.74
CA LEU A 91 0.50 -2.38 8.30
C LEU A 91 -0.99 -2.26 7.93
N LEU A 92 -1.33 -1.22 7.19
CA LEU A 92 -2.65 -1.00 6.62
C LEU A 92 -2.52 -0.71 5.13
N MET A 93 -3.21 -1.47 4.29
CA MET A 93 -3.17 -1.26 2.85
C MET A 93 -4.55 -1.30 2.22
N GLU A 94 -4.76 -0.47 1.21
CA GLU A 94 -5.88 -0.63 0.27
C GLU A 94 -5.62 -1.80 -0.68
N ILE A 95 -6.68 -2.53 -1.03
CA ILE A 95 -6.66 -3.72 -1.89
C ILE A 95 -7.89 -3.76 -2.82
N GLY A 96 -7.81 -4.57 -3.87
CA GLY A 96 -8.97 -5.01 -4.64
C GLY A 96 -9.94 -5.85 -3.80
N ASP A 97 -11.21 -5.87 -4.19
CA ASP A 97 -12.29 -6.52 -3.43
C ASP A 97 -12.20 -8.05 -3.40
N ASP A 98 -11.58 -8.62 -4.42
CA ASP A 98 -11.29 -10.05 -4.58
C ASP A 98 -9.91 -10.47 -4.03
N GLN A 99 -9.04 -9.53 -3.70
CA GLN A 99 -7.63 -9.78 -3.35
C GLN A 99 -7.42 -10.20 -1.89
N GLY A 100 -8.35 -9.90 -1.00
CA GLY A 100 -8.13 -10.04 0.45
C GLY A 100 -7.79 -11.46 0.90
N SER A 101 -8.38 -12.48 0.26
CA SER A 101 -8.12 -13.89 0.60
C SER A 101 -6.71 -14.36 0.21
N ALA A 102 -6.18 -13.85 -0.90
CA ALA A 102 -4.86 -14.21 -1.43
C ALA A 102 -3.71 -13.74 -0.52
N LEU A 103 -3.92 -12.66 0.25
CA LEU A 103 -2.89 -12.07 1.08
C LEU A 103 -2.65 -12.80 2.42
N ASN A 104 -3.56 -13.68 2.84
CA ASN A 104 -3.47 -14.35 4.14
C ASN A 104 -2.15 -15.12 4.32
N ASN A 105 -1.74 -15.88 3.29
CA ASN A 105 -0.56 -16.74 3.38
C ASN A 105 0.74 -15.93 3.52
N ILE A 106 0.87 -14.84 2.76
CA ILE A 106 2.07 -14.00 2.79
C ILE A 106 2.13 -13.14 4.06
N LEU A 107 1.00 -12.53 4.46
CA LEU A 107 0.93 -11.73 5.69
C LEU A 107 1.22 -12.60 6.92
N SER A 108 0.67 -13.81 6.98
CA SER A 108 0.84 -14.71 8.13
C SER A 108 2.27 -15.15 8.38
N LYS A 109 3.22 -14.90 7.46
CA LYS A 109 4.65 -15.13 7.71
C LYS A 109 5.15 -14.24 8.85
N ASN A 110 4.95 -12.93 8.72
CA ASN A 110 5.52 -11.91 9.60
C ASN A 110 4.50 -11.13 10.44
N PHE A 111 3.21 -11.24 10.11
CA PHE A 111 2.14 -10.48 10.75
C PHE A 111 1.09 -11.37 11.43
N SER A 112 0.41 -10.80 12.42
CA SER A 112 -0.73 -11.35 13.15
C SER A 112 -1.91 -10.37 13.10
N ASP A 113 -3.05 -10.73 13.72
CA ASP A 113 -4.26 -9.90 13.77
C ASP A 113 -4.74 -9.41 12.40
N ILE A 114 -4.62 -10.28 11.38
CA ILE A 114 -4.95 -9.96 9.99
C ILE A 114 -6.47 -9.77 9.86
N LYS A 115 -6.89 -8.62 9.32
CA LYS A 115 -8.30 -8.26 9.14
C LYS A 115 -8.52 -7.70 7.75
N ILE A 116 -9.53 -8.22 7.06
CA ILE A 116 -10.08 -7.60 5.86
C ILE A 116 -11.22 -6.69 6.28
N ILE A 117 -11.10 -5.40 5.98
CA ILE A 117 -12.04 -4.36 6.37
C ILE A 117 -12.78 -3.89 5.12
N LYS A 118 -14.09 -3.72 5.26
CA LYS A 118 -14.95 -3.27 4.18
C LYS A 118 -15.08 -1.75 4.15
N ASP A 119 -15.33 -1.21 2.96
CA ASP A 119 -15.68 0.20 2.77
C ASP A 119 -17.17 0.47 3.06
N LEU A 120 -17.61 1.72 2.86
CA LEU A 120 -19.00 2.15 3.03
C LEU A 120 -19.98 1.49 2.03
N GLN A 121 -19.46 0.91 0.95
CA GLN A 121 -20.23 0.15 -0.04
C GLN A 121 -20.24 -1.35 0.27
N ASN A 122 -19.75 -1.76 1.44
CA ASN A 122 -19.69 -3.14 1.92
C ASN A 122 -18.81 -4.06 1.05
N ARG A 123 -17.84 -3.49 0.32
CA ARG A 123 -16.82 -4.23 -0.44
C ARG A 123 -15.55 -4.36 0.37
N ASN A 124 -14.85 -5.48 0.25
CA ASN A 124 -13.52 -5.60 0.83
C ASN A 124 -12.64 -4.49 0.23
N ARG A 125 -11.92 -3.75 1.07
CA ARG A 125 -11.15 -2.61 0.58
C ARG A 125 -9.82 -2.43 1.28
N TYR A 126 -9.72 -2.83 2.54
CA TYR A 126 -8.49 -2.68 3.29
C TYR A 126 -8.06 -3.99 3.92
N VAL A 127 -6.75 -4.19 4.00
CA VAL A 127 -6.13 -5.20 4.85
C VAL A 127 -5.36 -4.52 5.95
N TYR A 128 -5.66 -4.89 7.20
CA TYR A 128 -4.93 -4.50 8.38
C TYR A 128 -4.17 -5.71 8.92
N SER A 129 -2.95 -5.50 9.40
CA SER A 129 -2.17 -6.51 10.12
C SER A 129 -1.21 -5.88 11.13
N LYS A 130 -0.82 -6.65 12.14
CA LYS A 130 0.13 -6.24 13.20
C LYS A 130 1.43 -7.03 13.06
N LEU A 131 2.58 -6.39 13.18
CA LEU A 131 3.87 -7.09 13.15
C LEU A 131 3.96 -8.07 14.33
N LYS A 132 4.34 -9.33 14.07
CA LYS A 132 4.57 -10.31 15.13
C LYS A 132 5.72 -9.86 16.02
N GLU A 133 5.61 -10.15 17.31
CA GLU A 133 6.73 -9.99 18.23
C GLU A 133 7.81 -11.02 17.88
N GLN A 134 9.05 -10.57 17.68
CA GLN A 134 10.20 -11.48 17.62
C GLN A 134 10.44 -11.99 19.04
N ILE A 135 10.34 -13.31 19.21
CA ILE A 135 10.70 -14.01 20.45
C ILE A 135 12.22 -14.00 20.60
#